data_AF-A0AAW2WXU1-F1
#
_entry.id   AF-A0AAW2WXU1-F1
#
_cell.length_a   1.000
_cell.length_b   1.000
_cell.length_c   1.000
_cell.angle_alpha   90.00
_cell.angle_beta   90.00
_cell.angle_gamma   90.00
#
_symmetry.space_group_name_H-M   'P 1'
#
loop_
_entity.id
_entity.type
_entity.pdbx_description
1 polymer ?
#
loop_
_entity_poly.entity_id
_entity_poly.type
_entity_poly.pdbx_seq_one_letter_code
_entity_poly.pdbx_strand_id
1 'polypeptide(L)' 'MIVKQVNGEYEAKEESMVQYLQQIEELKTKFKSFQLEQIPKEENVKVDSLSKLASALEDCKTRRIIVQHLPQPRIPLDI' A
#
# COMPACT_ATOMS: atom_id res chain seq x y z
N MET A 1 -0.04 -12.27 10.62
CA MET A 1 0.57 -12.48 9.29
C MET A 1 -0.51 -12.99 8.37
N ILE A 2 -0.68 -12.37 7.19
CA ILE A 2 -1.85 -12.62 6.33
C ILE A 2 -1.86 -14.04 5.77
N VAL A 3 -0.71 -14.58 5.34
CA VAL A 3 -0.61 -15.94 4.79
C VAL A 3 -1.17 -16.98 5.78
N LYS A 4 -0.80 -16.88 7.07
CA LYS A 4 -1.32 -17.77 8.12
C LYS A 4 -2.84 -17.64 8.33
N GLN A 5 -3.39 -16.45 8.15
CA GLN A 5 -4.84 -16.24 8.27
C GLN A 5 -5.59 -16.82 7.06
N VAL A 6 -5.04 -16.64 5.86
CA VAL A 6 -5.59 -17.22 4.61
C VAL A 6 -5.50 -18.74 4.58
N ASN A 7 -4.47 -19.30 5.22
CA ASN A 7 -4.28 -20.75 5.38
C ASN A 7 -5.07 -21.32 6.57
N GLY A 8 -5.79 -20.50 7.33
CA GLY A 8 -6.58 -20.93 8.49
C GLY A 8 -5.76 -21.27 9.74
N GLU A 9 -4.46 -20.99 9.75
CA GLU A 9 -3.60 -21.19 10.92
C GLU A 9 -3.91 -20.17 12.02
N TYR A 10 -4.25 -18.92 11.65
CA TYR A 10 -4.56 -17.82 12.58
C TYR A 10 -5.94 -17.22 12.32
N GLU A 11 -6.59 -16.77 13.39
CA GLU A 11 -7.86 -16.04 13.31
C GLU A 11 -7.63 -14.57 12.91
N ALA A 12 -8.58 -14.00 12.16
CA ALA A 12 -8.65 -12.58 11.87
C ALA A 12 -9.59 -11.90 12.87
N LYS A 13 -9.05 -11.01 13.71
CA LYS A 13 -9.80 -10.30 14.76
C LYS A 13 -10.38 -8.96 14.29
N GLU A 14 -9.79 -8.37 13.26
CA GLU A 14 -10.21 -7.08 12.72
C GLU A 14 -11.26 -7.30 11.63
N GLU A 15 -12.36 -6.54 11.68
CA GLU A 15 -13.47 -6.66 10.72
C GLU A 15 -13.00 -6.46 9.27
N SER A 16 -12.09 -5.51 9.05
CA SER A 16 -11.49 -5.26 7.74
C SER A 16 -10.78 -6.52 7.20
N MET A 17 -10.05 -7.22 8.06
CA MET A 17 -9.33 -8.45 7.70
C MET A 17 -10.29 -9.60 7.42
N VAL A 18 -11.40 -9.69 8.16
CA VAL A 18 -12.47 -10.69 7.89
C VAL A 18 -13.07 -10.47 6.50
N GLN A 19 -13.36 -9.23 6.11
CA GLN A 19 -13.87 -8.89 4.77
C GLN A 19 -12.86 -9.28 3.68
N TYR A 20 -11.57 -9.01 3.89
CA TYR A 20 -10.53 -9.45 2.96
C TYR A 20 -10.46 -10.97 2.81
N LEU A 21 -10.56 -11.72 3.93
CA LEU A 21 -10.57 -13.18 3.88
C LEU A 21 -11.76 -13.71 3.09
N GLN A 22 -12.95 -13.13 3.26
CA GLN A 22 -14.12 -13.53 2.47
C GLN A 22 -13.90 -13.35 0.97
N GLN A 23 -13.34 -12.22 0.55
CA GLN A 23 -13.00 -11.99 -0.87
C GLN A 23 -11.97 -13.01 -1.38
N ILE A 24 -10.98 -13.35 -0.56
CA ILE A 24 -9.98 -14.36 -0.91
C ILE A 24 -10.65 -15.73 -1.11
N GLU A 25 -11.56 -16.13 -0.24
CA GLU A 25 -12.31 -17.40 -0.40
C GLU A 25 -13.13 -17.41 -1.69
N GLU A 26 -13.83 -16.33 -2.01
CA GLU A 26 -14.55 -16.20 -3.28
C GLU A 26 -13.62 -16.31 -4.49
N LEU A 27 -12.44 -15.68 -4.44
CA LEU A 27 -11.45 -15.74 -5.50
C LEU A 27 -10.81 -17.12 -5.64
N LYS A 28 -10.55 -17.82 -4.52
CA LYS A 28 -10.00 -19.19 -4.52
C LYS A 28 -10.86 -20.13 -5.36
N THR A 29 -12.19 -19.99 -5.32
CA THR A 29 -13.11 -20.82 -6.13
C THR A 29 -12.90 -20.72 -7.64
N LYS A 30 -12.27 -19.63 -8.11
CA LYS A 30 -12.00 -19.40 -9.53
C LYS A 30 -10.78 -20.18 -10.04
N PHE A 31 -9.98 -20.74 -9.13
CA PHE A 31 -8.79 -21.51 -9.47
C PHE A 31 -9.02 -23.00 -9.19
N LYS A 32 -8.45 -23.88 -10.03
CA LYS A 32 -8.50 -25.34 -9.80
C LYS A 32 -7.74 -25.75 -8.54
N SER A 33 -6.65 -25.06 -8.24
CA SER A 33 -5.85 -25.20 -7.03
C SER A 33 -5.25 -23.85 -6.68
N PHE A 34 -5.18 -23.55 -5.39
CA PHE A 34 -4.59 -22.33 -4.88
C PHE A 34 -3.65 -22.66 -3.73
N GLN A 35 -2.47 -22.05 -3.73
CA GLN A 35 -1.50 -22.13 -2.64
C GLN A 35 -0.95 -20.74 -2.37
N LEU A 36 -0.76 -20.43 -1.09
CA LEU A 36 -0.20 -19.17 -0.64
C LEU A 36 0.97 -19.46 0.30
N GLU A 37 2.15 -19.00 -0.11
CA GLU A 37 3.39 -19.22 0.60
C GLU A 37 4.03 -17.89 1.01
N GLN A 38 4.74 -17.92 2.13
CA GLN A 38 5.55 -16.80 2.56
C GLN A 38 6.97 -16.97 2.02
N ILE A 39 7.44 -15.99 1.26
CA ILE A 39 8.85 -15.87 0.88
C ILE A 39 9.57 -14.83 1.75
N PRO A 40 10.89 -14.95 1.95
CA PRO A 40 11.69 -13.92 2.61
C PRO A 40 11.53 -12.56 1.95
N LYS A 41 11.61 -11.50 2.76
CA LYS A 41 11.40 -10.13 2.26
C LYS A 41 12.47 -9.74 1.23
N GLU A 42 13.67 -10.25 1.42
CA GLU A 42 14.85 -10.09 0.57
C GLU A 42 14.64 -10.71 -0.82
N GLU A 43 13.73 -11.68 -0.94
CA GLU A 43 13.37 -12.32 -2.21
C GLU A 43 12.16 -11.64 -2.87
N ASN A 44 11.37 -10.88 -2.10
CA ASN A 44 10.19 -10.17 -2.59
C ASN A 44 10.46 -8.73 -3.08
N VAL A 45 11.72 -8.43 -3.44
CA VAL A 45 12.20 -7.06 -3.77
C VAL A 45 11.41 -6.42 -4.91
N LYS A 46 10.98 -7.21 -5.91
CA LYS A 46 10.20 -6.70 -7.05
C LYS A 46 8.85 -6.14 -6.61
N VAL A 47 8.13 -6.87 -5.75
CA VAL A 47 6.83 -6.44 -5.24
C VAL A 47 6.98 -5.24 -4.30
N ASP A 48 8.00 -5.25 -3.44
CA ASP A 48 8.31 -4.12 -2.55
C ASP A 48 8.62 -2.84 -3.33
N SER A 49 9.37 -2.96 -4.43
CA SER A 49 9.66 -1.83 -5.35
C SER A 49 8.40 -1.26 -5.99
N LEU A 50 7.49 -2.13 -6.46
CA LEU A 50 6.21 -1.72 -7.03
C LEU A 50 5.29 -1.08 -5.99
N SER A 51 5.22 -1.65 -4.79
CA SER A 51 4.42 -1.08 -3.70
C SER A 51 4.90 0.32 -3.32
N LYS A 52 6.23 0.52 -3.20
CA LYS A 52 6.82 1.84 -2.93
C LYS A 52 6.53 2.85 -4.04
N LEU A 53 6.58 2.42 -5.31
CA LEU A 53 6.26 3.28 -6.44
C LEU A 53 4.79 3.72 -6.41
N ALA A 54 3.87 2.79 -6.15
CA ALA A 54 2.45 3.09 -6.03
C ALA A 54 2.18 4.07 -4.87
N SER A 55 2.77 3.83 -3.70
CA SER A 55 2.67 4.75 -2.55
C SER A 55 3.22 6.14 -2.87
N ALA A 56 4.39 6.23 -3.51
CA ALA A 56 4.98 7.51 -3.90
C ALA A 56 4.11 8.29 -4.91
N LEU A 57 3.41 7.58 -5.80
CA LEU A 57 2.48 8.20 -6.74
C LEU A 57 1.24 8.78 -6.04
N GLU A 58 0.67 8.05 -5.08
CA GLU A 58 -0.46 8.54 -4.27
C GLU A 58 -0.05 9.76 -3.42
N ASP A 59 1.16 9.76 -2.86
CA ASP A 59 1.73 10.93 -2.18
C ASP A 59 1.89 12.12 -3.14
N CYS A 60 2.34 11.87 -4.38
CA CYS A 60 2.49 12.92 -5.38
C CYS A 60 1.13 13.52 -5.80
N LYS A 61 0.06 12.71 -5.88
CA LYS A 61 -1.30 13.21 -6.17
C LYS A 61 -1.83 14.13 -5.06
N THR A 62 -1.44 13.88 -3.81
CA THR A 62 -1.89 14.64 -2.65
C THR A 62 -1.03 15.87 -2.35
N ARG A 63 0.21 15.93 -2.86
CA ARG A 63 1.09 17.11 -2.73
C ARG A 63 0.57 18.30 -3.54
N ARG A 64 0.09 19.33 -2.84
CA ARG A 64 -0.11 20.67 -3.41
C ARG A 64 1.15 21.51 -3.21
N ILE A 65 1.79 21.89 -4.32
CA ILE A 65 2.85 22.90 -4.30
C ILE A 65 2.20 24.25 -4.59
N ILE A 66 2.20 25.14 -3.60
CA ILE A 66 1.74 26.51 -3.77
C ILE A 66 2.92 27.34 -4.27
N VAL A 67 2.93 27.65 -5.57
CA VAL A 67 3.93 28.55 -6.17
C VAL A 67 3.41 29.98 -6.04
N GLN A 68 3.96 30.75 -5.10
CA GLN A 68 3.67 32.16 -5.00
C GLN A 68 4.61 32.93 -5.95
N HIS A 69 4.06 33.46 -7.03
CA HIS A 69 4.81 34.33 -7.93
C HIS A 69 4.83 35.76 -7.37
N LEU A 70 5.99 36.24 -6.95
CA LEU A 70 6.21 37.64 -6.60
C LEU A 70 6.68 38.40 -7.85
N PRO A 71 5.84 39.27 -8.44
CA PRO A 71 6.18 39.97 -9.68
C PRO A 71 7.30 41.01 -9.51
N GLN A 72 7.64 41.37 -8.28
CA GLN A 72 8.73 42.29 -7.96
C GLN A 72 9.49 41.80 -6.73
N PRO A 73 10.84 41.83 -6.74
CA PRO A 73 11.64 41.51 -5.56
C PRO A 73 11.38 42.57 -4.49
N ARG A 74 10.97 42.13 -3.29
CA ARG A 74 10.81 43.00 -2.13
C ARG A 74 11.94 42.72 -1.16
N ILE A 75 12.65 43.76 -0.76
CA ILE A 75 13.62 43.72 0.33
C ILE A 75 12.81 43.94 1.62
N PRO A 76 12.88 43.05 2.64
CA PRO A 76 12.27 43.33 3.93
C PRO A 76 12.95 44.58 4.51
N LEU A 77 12.16 45.60 4.88
CA LEU A 77 12.68 46.68 5.72
C LEU A 77 12.78 46.14 7.15
N ASP A 78 13.99 45.83 7.58
CA ASP A 78 14.30 45.67 9.01
C ASP A 78 14.19 47.05 9.68
N ILE A 79 13.35 47.14 10.71
CA ILE A 79 13.11 48.34 11.54
C ILE A 79 14.26 48.54 12.52
#